data_AF-A0AAN9VDQ6-F1
#
_entry.id   AF-A0AAN9VDQ6-F1
#
_cell.length_a   1.000
_cell.length_b   1.000
_cell.length_c   1.000
_cell.angle_alpha   90.00
_cell.angle_beta   90.00
_cell.angle_gamma   90.00
#
_symmetry.space_group_name_H-M   'P 1'
#
loop_
_entity.id
_entity.type
_entity.pdbx_description
1 polymer ?
#
loop_
_entity_poly.entity_id
_entity_poly.type
_entity_poly.pdbx_seq_one_letter_code
_entity_poly.pdbx_strand_id
1 'polypeptide(L)'
;MEYYTAVLLAVLFVAVYSGTQRDFLQECKKQFPGAEPKDIQLYSASNDTKCFLHCYFEKKGIMTGHTAHEDTVMKFINPDGRRKFIDENKWRKDVRNCVTISKRDCVCDTAHVYYLCVLESISRNEKVQRNNSTT
;
A
#
# COMPACT_ATOMS: atom_id res chain seq x y z
N MET A 1 -19.02 38.17 3.17
CA MET A 1 -18.28 37.64 2.00
C MET A 1 -17.23 36.59 2.38
N GLU A 2 -17.07 36.19 3.65
CA GLU A 2 -16.01 35.26 4.08
C GLU A 2 -16.39 33.77 4.00
N TYR A 3 -17.68 33.44 3.86
CA TYR A 3 -18.15 32.06 3.77
C TYR A 3 -17.87 31.40 2.40
N TYR A 4 -17.86 32.20 1.32
CA TYR A 4 -17.69 31.66 -0.04
C TYR A 4 -16.26 31.18 -0.31
N THR A 5 -15.24 31.85 0.26
CA THR A 5 -13.83 31.46 0.15
C THR A 5 -13.53 30.18 0.92
N ALA A 6 -14.10 29.99 2.11
CA ALA A 6 -13.91 28.77 2.90
C ALA A 6 -14.54 27.54 2.23
N VAL A 7 -15.74 27.70 1.64
CA VAL A 7 -16.41 26.61 0.89
C VAL A 7 -15.67 26.30 -0.41
N LEU A 8 -15.16 27.30 -1.14
CA LEU A 8 -14.33 27.07 -2.33
C LEU A 8 -13.04 26.32 -1.98
N LEU A 9 -12.37 26.71 -0.89
CA LEU A 9 -11.15 26.05 -0.43
C LEU A 9 -11.43 24.62 0.04
N ALA A 10 -12.55 24.37 0.71
CA ALA A 10 -12.96 23.02 1.11
C ALA A 10 -13.32 22.14 -0.09
N VAL A 11 -14.02 22.68 -1.10
CA VAL A 11 -14.35 21.97 -2.34
C VAL A 11 -13.09 21.71 -3.17
N LEU A 12 -12.16 22.66 -3.24
CA LEU A 12 -10.84 22.47 -3.86
C LEU A 12 -10.00 21.45 -3.09
N PHE A 13 -10.01 21.47 -1.76
CA PHE A 13 -9.34 20.47 -0.94
C PHE A 13 -9.91 19.08 -1.19
N VAL A 14 -11.24 18.94 -1.25
CA VAL A 14 -11.91 17.66 -1.51
C VAL A 14 -11.68 17.18 -2.95
N ALA A 15 -11.69 18.09 -3.94
CA ALA A 15 -11.39 17.77 -5.34
C ALA A 15 -9.92 17.36 -5.54
N VAL A 16 -8.98 18.05 -4.88
CA VAL A 16 -7.56 17.69 -4.88
C VAL A 16 -7.35 16.34 -4.19
N TYR A 17 -8.01 16.10 -3.04
CA TYR A 17 -7.86 14.84 -2.30
C TYR A 17 -8.44 13.62 -3.03
N SER A 18 -9.58 13.78 -3.71
CA SER A 18 -10.25 12.68 -4.42
C SER A 18 -9.62 12.34 -5.80
N GLY A 19 -8.87 13.27 -6.42
CA GLY A 19 -8.06 13.02 -7.62
C GLY A 19 -6.76 12.23 -7.36
N THR A 20 -6.17 12.38 -6.17
CA THR A 20 -4.80 11.90 -5.86
C THR A 20 -4.52 10.42 -6.15
N GLN A 21 -5.50 9.52 -5.97
CA GLN A 21 -5.25 8.08 -6.16
C GLN A 21 -5.01 7.69 -7.61
N ARG A 22 -5.84 8.19 -8.54
CA ARG A 22 -5.70 7.92 -9.97
C ARG A 22 -4.48 8.63 -10.54
N ASP A 23 -4.19 9.82 -10.01
CA ASP A 23 -3.07 10.63 -10.45
C ASP A 23 -1.73 9.94 -10.15
N PHE A 24 -1.57 9.36 -8.95
CA PHE A 24 -0.35 8.61 -8.61
C PHE A 24 -0.16 7.35 -9.46
N LEU A 25 -1.23 6.61 -9.71
CA LEU A 25 -1.17 5.42 -10.59
C LEU A 25 -0.76 5.81 -12.01
N GLN A 26 -1.35 6.87 -12.57
CA GLN A 26 -1.00 7.35 -13.91
C GLN A 26 0.43 7.88 -13.97
N GLU A 27 0.87 8.63 -12.96
CA GLU A 27 2.23 9.18 -12.90
C GLU A 27 3.27 8.05 -12.86
N CYS A 28 3.11 7.08 -11.96
CA CYS A 28 4.03 5.94 -11.89
C CYS A 28 3.98 5.08 -13.15
N LYS A 29 2.81 4.91 -13.78
CA LYS A 29 2.69 4.17 -15.04
C LYS A 29 3.39 4.88 -16.20
N LYS A 30 3.40 6.21 -16.22
CA LYS A 30 4.16 7.00 -17.20
C LYS A 30 5.66 6.84 -17.01
N GLN A 31 6.14 6.77 -15.77
CA GLN A 31 7.57 6.56 -15.48
C GLN A 31 8.03 5.13 -15.81
N PHE A 32 7.16 4.14 -15.60
CA PHE A 32 7.43 2.73 -15.84
C PHE A 32 6.44 2.15 -16.86
N PRO A 33 6.57 2.51 -18.15
CA PRO A 33 5.61 2.11 -19.17
C PRO A 33 5.56 0.59 -19.36
N GLY A 34 6.67 -0.12 -19.15
CA GLY A 34 6.78 -1.59 -19.22
C GLY A 34 6.23 -2.33 -17.99
N ALA A 35 5.72 -1.62 -16.98
CA ALA A 35 5.13 -2.27 -15.81
C ALA A 35 3.84 -3.01 -16.18
N GLU A 36 3.69 -4.24 -15.74
CA GLU A 36 2.46 -5.03 -15.85
C GLU A 36 1.86 -5.19 -14.44
N PRO A 37 0.90 -4.34 -14.01
CA PRO A 37 0.43 -4.34 -12.62
C PRO A 37 -0.16 -5.68 -12.15
N LYS A 38 -0.67 -6.48 -13.08
CA LYS A 38 -1.16 -7.84 -12.82
C LYS A 38 -0.05 -8.79 -12.32
N ASP A 39 1.21 -8.52 -12.68
CA ASP A 39 2.36 -9.37 -12.35
C ASP A 39 3.00 -9.01 -11.00
N ILE A 40 2.54 -7.96 -10.32
CA ILE A 40 3.07 -7.51 -9.03
C ILE A 40 3.08 -8.64 -7.97
N GLN A 41 2.16 -9.61 -8.08
CA GLN A 41 2.06 -10.74 -7.16
C GLN A 41 3.05 -11.88 -7.47
N LEU A 42 3.76 -11.82 -8.61
CA LEU A 42 4.73 -12.82 -9.03
C LEU A 42 6.11 -12.47 -8.49
N TYR A 43 6.83 -13.43 -7.93
CA TYR A 43 8.24 -13.26 -7.56
C TYR A 43 9.13 -12.88 -8.76
N SER A 44 8.72 -13.30 -9.96
CA SER A 44 9.40 -13.03 -11.23
C SER A 44 8.97 -11.72 -11.91
N ALA A 45 8.28 -10.81 -11.20
CA ALA A 45 7.88 -9.52 -11.74
C ALA A 45 9.08 -8.78 -12.37
N SER A 46 8.83 -8.10 -13.49
CA SER A 46 9.85 -7.30 -14.16
C SER A 46 10.34 -6.14 -13.28
N ASN A 47 11.54 -5.62 -13.55
CA ASN A 47 12.07 -4.46 -12.82
C ASN A 47 11.15 -3.25 -12.91
N ASP A 48 10.57 -2.99 -14.08
CA ASP A 48 9.57 -1.92 -14.28
C ASP A 48 8.35 -2.11 -13.38
N THR A 49 7.83 -3.33 -13.27
CA THR A 49 6.68 -3.64 -12.40
C THR A 49 7.02 -3.43 -10.92
N LYS A 50 8.22 -3.83 -10.49
CA LYS A 50 8.69 -3.62 -9.12
C LYS A 50 8.90 -2.13 -8.81
N CYS A 51 9.50 -1.38 -9.73
CA CYS A 51 9.73 0.05 -9.54
C CYS A 51 8.45 0.88 -9.65
N PHE A 52 7.49 0.46 -10.48
CA PHE A 52 6.14 1.00 -10.49
C PHE A 52 5.48 0.90 -9.11
N LEU A 53 5.61 -0.27 -8.47
CA LEU A 53 5.07 -0.48 -7.13
C LEU A 53 5.75 0.42 -6.08
N HIS A 54 7.09 0.51 -6.11
CA HIS A 54 7.84 1.41 -5.23
C HIS A 54 7.40 2.87 -5.40
N CYS A 55 7.32 3.37 -6.64
CA CYS A 55 6.83 4.71 -6.94
C CYS A 55 5.44 4.94 -6.34
N TYR A 56 4.53 3.99 -6.53
CA TYR A 56 3.18 4.11 -6.01
C TYR A 56 3.17 4.15 -4.47
N PHE A 57 3.98 3.33 -3.82
CA PHE A 57 4.13 3.30 -2.37
C PHE A 57 4.75 4.58 -1.81
N GLU A 58 5.74 5.18 -2.48
CA GLU A 58 6.30 6.46 -2.06
C GLU A 58 5.27 7.58 -2.15
N LYS A 59 4.54 7.68 -3.27
CA LYS A 59 3.48 8.69 -3.43
C LYS A 59 2.36 8.54 -2.40
N LYS A 60 2.09 7.32 -1.95
CA LYS A 60 1.13 7.02 -0.88
C LYS A 60 1.67 7.23 0.53
N GLY A 61 2.96 7.51 0.69
CA GLY A 61 3.61 7.58 2.00
C GLY A 61 3.66 6.23 2.72
N ILE A 62 3.51 5.13 1.97
CA ILE A 62 3.66 3.76 2.49
C ILE A 62 5.14 3.46 2.68
N MET A 63 5.99 3.98 1.78
CA MET A 63 7.44 3.81 1.86
C MET A 63 8.18 5.12 1.64
N THR A 64 9.42 5.17 2.10
CA THR A 64 10.41 6.19 1.74
C THR A 64 11.75 5.49 1.59
N GLY A 65 12.28 5.44 0.36
CA GLY A 65 13.44 4.59 0.03
C GLY A 65 13.17 3.13 0.38
N HIS A 66 14.00 2.54 1.24
CA HIS A 66 13.90 1.13 1.67
C HIS A 66 12.99 0.90 2.87
N THR A 67 12.39 1.93 3.46
CA THR A 67 11.66 1.82 4.73
C THR A 67 10.16 1.97 4.49
N ALA A 68 9.36 1.02 5.00
CA ALA A 68 7.92 1.13 5.02
C ALA A 68 7.39 1.66 6.36
N HIS A 69 6.30 2.43 6.30
CA HIS A 69 5.68 3.10 7.43
C HIS A 69 4.46 2.30 7.91
N GLU A 70 4.59 1.61 9.05
CA GLU A 70 3.60 0.67 9.60
C GLU A 70 2.19 1.28 9.64
N ASP A 71 2.03 2.49 10.18
CA ASP A 71 0.71 3.11 10.33
C ASP A 71 0.04 3.44 8.99
N THR A 72 0.81 3.85 7.99
CA THR A 72 0.27 4.09 6.64
C THR A 72 -0.15 2.78 5.99
N VAL A 73 0.61 1.70 6.21
CA VAL A 73 0.30 0.36 5.71
C VAL A 73 -0.98 -0.17 6.34
N MET A 74 -1.15 -0.01 7.66
CA MET A 74 -2.36 -0.42 8.36
C MET A 74 -3.60 0.32 7.84
N LYS A 75 -3.49 1.63 7.60
CA LYS A 75 -4.54 2.43 6.93
C LYS A 75 -4.78 1.97 5.50
N PHE A 76 -3.75 1.55 4.76
CA PHE A 76 -3.91 1.06 3.39
C PHE A 76 -4.64 -0.29 3.34
N ILE A 77 -4.36 -1.20 4.28
CA ILE A 77 -5.00 -2.52 4.36
C ILE A 77 -6.47 -2.40 4.82
N ASN A 78 -6.75 -1.45 5.72
CA ASN A 78 -8.07 -1.23 6.30
C ASN A 78 -8.49 0.26 6.22
N PRO A 79 -8.70 0.79 5.00
CA PRO A 79 -8.91 2.23 4.79
C PRO A 79 -10.21 2.77 5.41
N ASP A 80 -11.20 1.91 5.59
CA ASP A 80 -12.52 2.24 6.12
C ASP A 80 -12.80 1.62 7.50
N GLY A 81 -11.79 0.98 8.10
CA GLY A 81 -11.95 0.29 9.38
C GLY A 81 -12.84 -0.96 9.33
N ARG A 82 -13.37 -1.36 8.16
CA ARG A 82 -14.35 -2.44 8.04
C ARG A 82 -13.72 -3.83 8.10
N ARG A 83 -12.42 -3.99 7.82
CA ARG A 83 -11.73 -5.25 8.11
C ARG A 83 -11.67 -5.41 9.63
N LYS A 84 -12.37 -6.41 10.14
CA LYS A 84 -12.13 -6.90 11.50
C LYS A 84 -10.83 -7.67 11.51
N PHE A 85 -9.80 -7.09 12.10
CA PHE A 85 -8.61 -7.84 12.46
C PHE A 85 -8.97 -8.77 13.63
N ILE A 86 -8.66 -10.07 13.54
CA ILE A 86 -8.81 -10.98 14.71
C ILE A 86 -7.95 -10.46 15.87
N ASP A 87 -6.74 -9.99 15.52
CA ASP A 87 -5.75 -9.49 16.45
C ASP A 87 -4.93 -8.41 15.74
N GLU A 88 -5.25 -7.13 15.98
CA GLU A 88 -4.54 -6.00 15.37
C GLU A 88 -3.05 -5.97 15.76
N ASN A 89 -2.72 -6.37 16.99
CA ASN A 89 -1.33 -6.38 17.46
C ASN A 89 -0.50 -7.42 16.70
N LYS A 90 -1.08 -8.59 16.44
CA LYS A 90 -0.45 -9.61 15.58
C LYS A 90 -0.24 -9.08 14.16
N TRP A 91 -1.21 -8.36 13.59
CA TRP A 91 -1.08 -7.75 12.28
C TRP A 91 0.04 -6.73 12.20
N ARG A 92 0.10 -5.82 13.18
CA ARG A 92 1.18 -4.83 13.30
C ARG A 92 2.53 -5.49 13.40
N LYS A 93 2.64 -6.57 14.18
CA LYS A 93 3.86 -7.39 14.29
C LYS A 93 4.24 -8.03 12.95
N ASP A 94 3.29 -8.60 12.23
CA ASP A 94 3.53 -9.21 10.91
C ASP A 94 4.02 -8.15 9.90
N VAL A 95 3.36 -6.98 9.84
CA VAL A 95 3.76 -5.85 9.00
C VAL A 95 5.16 -5.37 9.34
N ARG A 96 5.49 -5.21 10.64
CA ARG A 96 6.81 -4.80 11.09
C ARG A 96 7.90 -5.82 10.74
N ASN A 97 7.59 -7.11 10.84
CA ASN A 97 8.49 -8.16 10.39
C ASN A 97 8.75 -8.06 8.89
N CYS A 98 7.72 -7.75 8.09
CA CYS A 98 7.88 -7.53 6.66
C CYS A 98 8.90 -6.43 6.34
N VAL A 99 8.93 -5.33 7.09
CA VAL A 99 9.92 -4.24 6.91
C VAL A 99 11.35 -4.75 7.05
N THR A 100 11.60 -5.63 8.01
CA THR A 100 12.95 -6.15 8.28
C THR A 100 13.38 -7.13 7.20
N ILE A 101 12.52 -8.09 6.84
CA ILE A 101 12.88 -9.15 5.88
C ILE A 101 12.90 -8.68 4.43
N SER A 102 12.23 -7.56 4.13
CA SER A 102 12.13 -7.04 2.77
C SER A 102 13.34 -6.25 2.30
N LYS A 103 14.26 -5.86 3.20
CA LYS A 103 15.44 -5.08 2.83
C LYS A 103 16.26 -5.77 1.75
N ARG A 104 16.45 -5.08 0.63
CA ARG A 104 17.32 -5.45 -0.50
C ARG A 104 18.19 -4.25 -0.87
N ASP A 105 19.17 -4.45 -1.73
CA ASP A 105 20.02 -3.35 -2.19
C ASP A 105 19.21 -2.33 -3.02
N CYS A 106 18.27 -2.82 -3.83
CA CYS A 106 17.39 -2.00 -4.65
C CYS A 106 16.08 -1.64 -3.91
N VAL A 107 15.66 -0.38 -4.03
CA VAL A 107 14.39 0.12 -3.46
C VAL A 107 13.17 -0.55 -4.09
N CYS A 108 13.23 -0.85 -5.39
CA CYS A 108 12.15 -1.52 -6.12
C CYS A 108 11.97 -2.96 -5.66
N ASP A 109 13.07 -3.71 -5.50
CA ASP A 109 13.03 -5.06 -4.95
C ASP A 109 12.55 -5.05 -3.50
N THR A 110 12.97 -4.06 -2.71
CA THR A 110 12.52 -3.90 -1.32
C THR A 110 11.01 -3.71 -1.25
N ALA A 111 10.45 -2.82 -2.08
CA ALA A 111 9.00 -2.60 -2.14
C ALA A 111 8.23 -3.84 -2.59
N HIS A 112 8.76 -4.57 -3.57
CA HIS A 112 8.12 -5.78 -4.08
C HIS A 112 8.12 -6.93 -3.07
N VAL A 113 9.27 -7.23 -2.46
CA VAL A 113 9.36 -8.24 -1.40
C VAL A 113 8.48 -7.84 -0.20
N TYR A 114 8.47 -6.55 0.16
CA TYR A 114 7.61 -6.05 1.23
C TYR A 114 6.13 -6.33 0.93
N TYR A 115 5.67 -6.00 -0.29
CA TYR A 115 4.31 -6.25 -0.71
C TYR A 115 3.94 -7.74 -0.66
N LEU A 116 4.80 -8.63 -1.15
CA LEU A 116 4.56 -10.07 -1.11
C LEU A 116 4.47 -10.59 0.33
N CYS A 117 5.33 -10.12 1.23
CA CYS A 117 5.26 -10.49 2.64
C CYS A 117 3.94 -10.06 3.30
N VAL A 118 3.48 -8.83 3.03
CA VAL A 118 2.21 -8.33 3.55
C VAL A 118 1.05 -9.14 2.97
N LEU A 119 1.06 -9.45 1.67
CA LEU A 119 0.03 -10.26 1.00
C LEU A 119 -0.07 -11.67 1.60
N GLU A 120 1.07 -12.30 1.87
CA GLU A 120 1.12 -13.61 2.51
C GLU A 120 0.54 -13.55 3.94
N SER A 121 0.88 -12.50 4.68
CA SER A 121 0.34 -12.25 6.03
C SER A 121 -1.18 -12.05 6.00
N ILE A 122 -1.70 -11.36 4.98
CA ILE A 122 -3.15 -11.25 4.74
C ILE A 122 -3.78 -12.63 4.51
N SER A 123 -3.23 -13.41 3.59
CA SER A 123 -3.76 -14.74 3.25
C SER A 123 -3.77 -15.69 4.45
N ARG A 124 -2.71 -15.69 5.28
CA ARG A 124 -2.65 -16.52 6.50
C ARG A 124 -3.74 -16.13 7.50
N ASN A 125 -3.95 -14.83 7.72
CA ASN A 125 -4.95 -14.36 8.68
C ASN A 125 -6.40 -14.62 8.19
N GLU A 126 -6.68 -14.52 6.90
CA GLU A 126 -7.99 -14.86 6.33
C GLU A 126 -8.33 -16.37 6.44
N LYS A 127 -7.33 -17.25 6.36
CA LYS A 127 -7.51 -18.69 6.63
C LYS A 127 -7.88 -18.96 8.09
N VAL A 128 -7.22 -18.27 9.03
CA VAL A 128 -7.54 -18.39 10.47
C VAL A 128 -8.97 -17.90 10.76
N GLN A 129 -9.41 -16.79 10.16
CA GLN A 129 -10.78 -16.28 10.31
C GLN A 129 -11.84 -17.30 9.88
N ARG A 130 -11.63 -17.93 8.72
CA ARG A 130 -12.56 -18.95 8.23
C ARG A 130 -12.64 -20.14 9.18
N ASN A 131 -11.50 -20.68 9.60
CA ASN A 131 -11.48 -21.85 10.49
C ASN A 131 -12.21 -21.59 11.81
N ASN A 132 -11.99 -20.41 12.41
CA ASN A 132 -12.65 -20.01 13.66
C ASN A 132 -14.15 -19.69 13.52
N SER A 133 -14.67 -19.47 12.32
CA SER A 133 -16.10 -19.21 12.08
C SER A 133 -16.91 -20.49 11.87
N THR A 134 -16.23 -21.62 11.67
CA THR A 134 -16.81 -22.96 11.47
C THR A 134 -16.80 -23.83 12.73
N THR A 135 -16.34 -23.29 13.86
CA THR A 135 -16.32 -23.96 15.17
C THR A 135 -17.28 -23.23 16.10
#